data_AF-K1ZJD5-F1
#
_entry.id   AF-K1ZJD5-F1
#
_cell.length_a   1.000
_cell.length_b   1.000
_cell.length_c   1.000
_cell.angle_alpha   90.00
_cell.angle_beta   90.00
_cell.angle_gamma   90.00
#
_symmetry.space_group_name_H-M   'P 1'
#
loop_
_entity.id
_entity.type
_entity.pdbx_description
1 polymer ?
#
loop_
_entity_poly.entity_id
_entity_poly.type
_entity_poly.pdbx_seq_one_letter_code
_entity_poly.pdbx_strand_id
1 'polypeptide(L)'
;MMRNISTRSKPDGGAMQSIVERFVTEALKESKASGKNPETVIHEKLEFLSEMVGGYDFAHVVAAYWKGHDSGNEQLKADAIRWLRAEFTTKTDARNALGVRTIIDDGTFYDHLKLMSRFVRLAGFEGMLICLDELVNLYKLSNVQARNSNYEQILRILNDSLQGTAVGLGFIMGGTPDFLMDTRRGLYSYPALQSRLAENTFAVKGLVDYSGPVLRLSNLSPEDFYILLGNIRHVFAYGKAADYLIPDKPLKAFMEHCSKRIGDAYFRTPRNTITSFVNLLSVLEQNRQTTWQDILGTVDIKPDINPDLDLGPEEMVAVNTLTSPALSADAEDNLASFKL
;
A
#
# COMPACT_ATOMS: atom_id res chain seq x y z
N MET A 1 -8.41 -6.02 -9.99
CA MET A 1 -7.49 -5.20 -9.19
C MET A 1 -8.08 -3.85 -8.77
N MET A 2 -8.62 -3.05 -9.70
CA MET A 2 -9.26 -1.77 -9.35
C MET A 2 -10.66 -1.93 -8.70
N ARG A 3 -11.01 -3.12 -8.22
CA ARG A 3 -12.25 -3.34 -7.47
C ARG A 3 -12.25 -2.51 -6.18
N ASN A 4 -11.09 -2.32 -5.56
CA ASN A 4 -10.94 -1.59 -4.32
C ASN A 4 -10.76 -0.08 -4.52
N ILE A 5 -10.84 0.43 -5.76
CA ILE A 5 -10.77 1.87 -6.00
C ILE A 5 -11.93 2.57 -5.28
N SER A 6 -11.60 3.57 -4.48
CA SER A 6 -12.53 4.28 -3.61
C SER A 6 -12.49 5.77 -3.89
N THR A 7 -13.60 6.45 -3.62
CA THR A 7 -13.68 7.92 -3.63
C THR A 7 -14.30 8.37 -2.31
N ARG A 8 -14.28 9.68 -2.02
CA ARG A 8 -14.93 10.22 -0.80
C ARG A 8 -16.42 9.87 -0.71
N SER A 9 -17.12 9.77 -1.85
CA SER A 9 -18.53 9.38 -1.91
C SER A 9 -18.75 7.87 -1.85
N LYS A 10 -17.70 7.06 -2.05
CA LYS A 10 -17.77 5.58 -2.02
C LYS A 10 -16.49 5.01 -1.39
N PRO A 11 -16.38 5.06 -0.05
CA PRO A 11 -15.14 4.71 0.67
C PRO A 11 -14.84 3.20 0.65
N ASP A 12 -15.86 2.35 0.59
CA ASP A 12 -15.70 0.88 0.67
C ASP A 12 -15.28 0.21 -0.66
N GLY A 13 -14.79 1.00 -1.61
CA GLY A 13 -14.37 0.53 -2.94
C GLY A 13 -15.49 0.51 -3.99
N GLY A 14 -15.17 -0.03 -5.17
CA GLY A 14 -16.10 -0.14 -6.30
C GLY A 14 -16.46 1.19 -6.95
N ALA A 15 -15.61 2.20 -6.85
CA ALA A 15 -15.87 3.55 -7.38
C ALA A 15 -15.61 3.70 -8.88
N MET A 16 -15.07 2.67 -9.57
CA MET A 16 -14.69 2.74 -10.99
C MET A 16 -15.82 3.24 -11.87
N GLN A 17 -17.03 2.67 -11.71
CA GLN A 17 -18.18 3.09 -12.49
C GLN A 17 -18.53 4.57 -12.26
N SER A 18 -18.55 5.02 -11.00
CA SER A 18 -18.85 6.40 -10.65
C SER A 18 -17.82 7.40 -11.19
N ILE A 19 -16.55 7.00 -11.29
CA ILE A 19 -15.50 7.80 -11.92
C ILE A 19 -15.77 7.97 -13.41
N VAL A 20 -16.06 6.88 -14.12
CA VAL A 20 -16.36 6.93 -15.57
C VAL A 20 -17.65 7.69 -15.85
N GLU A 21 -18.70 7.48 -15.06
CA GLU A 21 -19.97 8.22 -15.16
C GLU A 21 -19.77 9.73 -14.97
N ARG A 22 -18.91 10.11 -14.00
CA ARG A 22 -18.57 11.51 -13.78
C ARG A 22 -17.88 12.12 -14.99
N PHE A 23 -16.88 11.44 -15.56
CA PHE A 23 -16.22 11.86 -16.78
C PHE A 23 -17.21 12.06 -17.95
N VAL A 24 -18.07 11.08 -18.20
CA VAL A 24 -19.10 11.15 -19.25
C VAL A 24 -20.05 12.32 -19.01
N THR A 25 -20.48 12.53 -17.75
CA THR A 25 -21.36 13.64 -17.38
C THR A 25 -20.70 15.00 -17.63
N GLU A 26 -19.42 15.14 -17.30
CA GLU A 26 -18.64 16.35 -17.56
C GLU A 26 -18.47 16.59 -19.07
N ALA A 27 -18.19 15.55 -19.86
CA ALA A 27 -18.13 15.64 -21.32
C ALA A 27 -19.47 16.02 -21.96
N LEU A 28 -20.60 15.50 -21.44
CA LEU A 28 -21.94 15.87 -21.90
C LEU A 28 -22.30 17.32 -21.60
N LYS A 29 -21.88 17.85 -20.44
CA LYS A 29 -22.06 19.26 -20.11
C LYS A 29 -21.28 20.16 -21.09
N GLU A 30 -20.06 19.79 -21.40
CA GLU A 30 -19.22 20.52 -22.35
C GLU A 30 -19.75 20.43 -23.79
N SER A 31 -20.24 19.27 -24.22
CA SER A 31 -20.93 19.10 -25.49
C SER A 31 -22.13 20.03 -25.61
N LYS A 32 -22.98 20.11 -24.57
CA LYS A 32 -24.13 21.03 -24.56
C LYS A 32 -23.71 22.51 -24.62
N ALA A 33 -22.61 22.88 -23.96
CA ALA A 33 -22.11 24.24 -23.95
C ALA A 33 -21.44 24.65 -25.28
N SER A 34 -20.75 23.72 -25.94
CA SER A 34 -20.00 23.95 -27.18
C SER A 34 -20.79 23.66 -28.45
N GLY A 35 -21.92 22.95 -28.36
CA GLY A 35 -22.70 22.48 -29.50
C GLY A 35 -22.06 21.31 -30.28
N LYS A 36 -20.93 20.78 -29.83
CA LYS A 36 -20.26 19.61 -30.43
C LYS A 36 -21.00 18.31 -30.08
N ASN A 37 -20.85 17.28 -30.91
CA ASN A 37 -21.30 15.93 -30.58
C ASN A 37 -20.57 15.40 -29.32
N PRO A 38 -21.27 14.79 -28.33
CA PRO A 38 -20.63 14.19 -27.15
C PRO A 38 -19.48 13.23 -27.46
N GLU A 39 -19.61 12.41 -28.50
CA GLU A 39 -18.58 11.45 -28.91
C GLU A 39 -17.29 12.16 -29.34
N THR A 40 -17.40 13.28 -30.06
CA THR A 40 -16.26 14.11 -30.44
C THR A 40 -15.58 14.72 -29.22
N VAL A 41 -16.35 15.24 -28.26
CA VAL A 41 -15.78 15.82 -27.02
C VAL A 41 -15.07 14.76 -26.19
N ILE A 42 -15.64 13.56 -26.08
CA ILE A 42 -15.02 12.43 -25.38
C ILE A 42 -13.72 12.03 -26.06
N HIS A 43 -13.72 11.91 -27.39
CA HIS A 43 -12.51 11.59 -28.15
C HIS A 43 -11.42 12.64 -27.99
N GLU A 44 -11.74 13.93 -28.14
CA GLU A 44 -10.81 15.06 -27.93
C GLU A 44 -10.22 15.02 -26.51
N LYS A 45 -11.03 14.75 -25.48
CA LYS A 45 -10.53 14.63 -24.09
C LYS A 45 -9.60 13.44 -23.88
N LEU A 46 -9.78 12.34 -24.61
CA LEU A 46 -8.98 11.11 -24.45
C LEU A 46 -7.78 11.06 -25.40
N GLU A 47 -7.64 12.02 -26.31
CA GLU A 47 -6.59 12.04 -27.34
C GLU A 47 -5.19 11.98 -26.73
N PHE A 48 -4.91 12.82 -25.73
CA PHE A 48 -3.59 12.83 -25.06
C PHE A 48 -3.29 11.51 -24.32
N LEU A 49 -4.31 10.78 -23.86
CA LEU A 49 -4.09 9.46 -23.26
C LEU A 49 -3.62 8.47 -24.32
N SER A 50 -4.10 8.61 -25.57
CA SER A 50 -3.78 7.70 -26.67
C SER A 50 -2.30 7.73 -27.08
N GLU A 51 -1.59 8.80 -26.74
CA GLU A 51 -0.13 8.91 -26.93
C GLU A 51 0.69 8.12 -25.90
N MET A 52 0.06 7.72 -24.79
CA MET A 52 0.69 6.93 -23.74
C MET A 52 0.65 5.42 -24.07
N VAL A 53 1.55 4.65 -23.45
CA VAL A 53 1.60 3.18 -23.60
C VAL A 53 0.27 2.57 -23.15
N GLY A 54 -0.40 1.84 -24.04
CA GLY A 54 -1.73 1.24 -23.78
C GLY A 54 -2.91 2.21 -23.91
N GLY A 55 -2.64 3.47 -24.23
CA GLY A 55 -3.62 4.55 -24.24
C GLY A 55 -4.73 4.41 -25.27
N TYR A 56 -4.40 3.92 -26.46
CA TYR A 56 -5.38 3.71 -27.53
C TYR A 56 -6.51 2.77 -27.11
N ASP A 57 -6.17 1.59 -26.58
CA ASP A 57 -7.16 0.62 -26.10
C ASP A 57 -7.91 1.20 -24.88
N PHE A 58 -7.24 1.91 -23.98
CA PHE A 58 -7.88 2.58 -22.84
C PHE A 58 -8.94 3.61 -23.29
N ALA A 59 -8.60 4.48 -24.23
CA ALA A 59 -9.52 5.47 -24.79
C ALA A 59 -10.70 4.78 -25.49
N HIS A 60 -10.44 3.70 -26.23
CA HIS A 60 -11.47 2.89 -26.87
C HIS A 60 -12.45 2.28 -25.85
N VAL A 61 -11.94 1.77 -24.72
CA VAL A 61 -12.80 1.23 -23.65
C VAL A 61 -13.67 2.30 -23.01
N VAL A 62 -13.15 3.50 -22.75
CA VAL A 62 -13.95 4.60 -22.22
C VAL A 62 -15.01 5.05 -23.23
N ALA A 63 -14.68 5.12 -24.52
CA ALA A 63 -15.63 5.41 -25.58
C ALA A 63 -16.72 4.32 -25.71
N ALA A 64 -16.35 3.04 -25.53
CA ALA A 64 -17.30 1.94 -25.48
C ALA A 64 -18.28 2.06 -24.30
N TYR A 65 -17.82 2.51 -23.14
CA TYR A 65 -18.70 2.81 -22.01
C TYR A 65 -19.73 3.90 -22.38
N TRP A 66 -19.29 5.00 -22.99
CA TRP A 66 -20.18 6.05 -23.49
C TRP A 66 -21.20 5.51 -24.49
N LYS A 67 -20.76 4.76 -25.50
CA LYS A 67 -21.64 4.14 -26.49
C LYS A 67 -22.68 3.24 -25.83
N GLY A 68 -22.28 2.48 -24.81
CA GLY A 68 -23.19 1.65 -24.02
C GLY A 68 -24.23 2.49 -23.27
N HIS A 69 -23.81 3.62 -22.69
CA HIS A 69 -24.71 4.56 -22.03
C HIS A 69 -25.72 5.20 -23.01
N ASP A 70 -25.25 5.67 -24.17
CA ASP A 70 -26.10 6.33 -25.18
C ASP A 70 -27.11 5.37 -25.83
N SER A 71 -26.68 4.13 -26.10
CA SER A 71 -27.54 3.09 -26.70
C SER A 71 -28.37 2.28 -25.71
N GLY A 72 -28.22 2.50 -24.40
CA GLY A 72 -28.87 1.68 -23.36
C GLY A 72 -28.33 0.25 -23.26
N ASN A 73 -27.14 -0.02 -23.81
CA ASN A 73 -26.49 -1.32 -23.74
C ASN A 73 -25.70 -1.46 -22.42
N GLU A 74 -26.36 -2.00 -21.41
CA GLU A 74 -25.77 -2.24 -20.09
C GLU A 74 -24.64 -3.27 -20.10
N GLN A 75 -24.67 -4.25 -21.01
CA GLN A 75 -23.59 -5.23 -21.14
C GLN A 75 -22.30 -4.57 -21.59
N LEU A 76 -22.37 -3.66 -22.58
CA LEU A 76 -21.20 -2.93 -23.07
C LEU A 76 -20.58 -2.04 -21.98
N LYS A 77 -21.41 -1.39 -21.16
CA LYS A 77 -20.94 -0.64 -19.99
C LYS A 77 -20.24 -1.55 -18.99
N ALA A 78 -20.86 -2.69 -18.66
CA ALA A 78 -20.31 -3.64 -17.72
C ALA A 78 -18.95 -4.21 -18.19
N ASP A 79 -18.84 -4.55 -19.48
CA ASP A 79 -17.59 -5.02 -20.08
C ASP A 79 -16.51 -3.94 -20.06
N ALA A 80 -16.85 -2.68 -20.36
CA ALA A 80 -15.89 -1.58 -20.29
C ALA A 80 -15.35 -1.39 -18.85
N ILE A 81 -16.22 -1.43 -17.84
CA ILE A 81 -15.80 -1.38 -16.44
C ILE A 81 -14.96 -2.61 -16.08
N ARG A 82 -15.32 -3.81 -16.56
CA ARG A 82 -14.55 -5.05 -16.34
C ARG A 82 -13.13 -4.92 -16.88
N TRP A 83 -12.94 -4.32 -18.06
CA TRP A 83 -11.61 -4.05 -18.61
C TRP A 83 -10.84 -3.05 -17.78
N LEU A 84 -11.44 -1.91 -17.42
CA LEU A 84 -10.79 -0.90 -16.56
C LEU A 84 -10.37 -1.45 -15.18
N ARG A 85 -11.07 -2.47 -14.69
CA ARG A 85 -10.75 -3.19 -13.44
C ARG A 85 -9.66 -4.26 -13.56
N ALA A 86 -9.17 -4.52 -14.78
CA ALA A 86 -8.25 -5.61 -15.11
C ALA A 86 -8.85 -7.00 -14.79
N GLU A 87 -10.08 -7.26 -15.23
CA GLU A 87 -10.81 -8.52 -14.96
C GLU A 87 -11.01 -9.42 -16.19
N PHE A 88 -10.37 -9.09 -17.31
CA PHE A 88 -10.27 -9.99 -18.46
C PHE A 88 -9.00 -10.85 -18.32
N THR A 89 -9.15 -12.16 -18.42
CA THR A 89 -8.05 -13.13 -18.34
C THR A 89 -7.49 -13.49 -19.72
N THR A 90 -8.26 -13.31 -20.79
CA THR A 90 -7.83 -13.61 -22.16
C THR A 90 -8.06 -12.42 -23.10
N LYS A 91 -7.15 -12.26 -24.06
CA LYS A 91 -7.28 -11.24 -25.12
C LYS A 91 -8.46 -11.51 -26.04
N THR A 92 -8.81 -12.77 -26.24
CA THR A 92 -9.96 -13.18 -27.07
C THR A 92 -11.27 -12.68 -26.46
N ASP A 93 -11.45 -12.85 -25.15
CA ASP A 93 -12.67 -12.39 -24.46
C ASP A 93 -12.79 -10.87 -24.50
N ALA A 94 -11.69 -10.15 -24.23
CA ALA A 94 -11.68 -8.69 -24.30
C ALA A 94 -11.98 -8.18 -25.72
N ARG A 95 -11.45 -8.86 -26.74
CA ARG A 95 -11.73 -8.54 -28.16
C ARG A 95 -13.19 -8.77 -28.51
N ASN A 96 -13.78 -9.87 -28.06
CA ASN A 96 -15.18 -10.19 -28.34
C ASN A 96 -16.14 -9.21 -27.65
N ALA A 97 -15.81 -8.79 -26.42
CA ALA A 97 -16.64 -7.88 -25.64
C ALA A 97 -16.50 -6.40 -26.07
N LEU A 98 -15.27 -5.96 -26.38
CA LEU A 98 -14.95 -4.53 -26.53
C LEU A 98 -14.18 -4.18 -27.81
N GLY A 99 -13.78 -5.17 -28.62
CA GLY A 99 -12.99 -4.93 -29.83
C GLY A 99 -11.50 -4.62 -29.59
N VAL A 100 -11.05 -4.57 -28.34
CA VAL A 100 -9.66 -4.28 -27.96
C VAL A 100 -8.73 -5.47 -28.17
N ARG A 101 -7.44 -5.22 -28.37
CA ARG A 101 -6.44 -6.26 -28.64
C ARG A 101 -5.60 -6.63 -27.43
N THR A 102 -5.64 -5.80 -26.39
CA THR A 102 -4.86 -5.97 -25.16
C THR A 102 -5.74 -6.21 -23.94
N ILE A 103 -5.14 -6.81 -22.93
CA ILE A 103 -5.64 -6.87 -21.56
C ILE A 103 -4.54 -6.32 -20.65
N ILE A 104 -4.92 -5.94 -19.44
CA ILE A 104 -3.97 -5.48 -18.44
C ILE A 104 -3.40 -6.71 -17.75
N ASP A 105 -2.09 -6.89 -17.85
CA ASP A 105 -1.29 -7.98 -17.28
C ASP A 105 -0.15 -7.44 -16.41
N ASP A 106 0.65 -8.31 -15.81
CA ASP A 106 1.73 -7.92 -14.90
C ASP A 106 2.76 -6.97 -15.54
N GLY A 107 3.00 -7.12 -16.86
CA GLY A 107 3.96 -6.29 -17.59
C GLY A 107 3.44 -4.90 -17.93
N THR A 108 2.14 -4.77 -18.15
CA THR A 108 1.47 -3.51 -18.53
C THR A 108 0.78 -2.81 -17.37
N PHE A 109 0.72 -3.46 -16.21
CA PHE A 109 -0.02 -2.99 -15.05
C PHE A 109 0.34 -1.57 -14.61
N TYR A 110 1.63 -1.25 -14.49
CA TYR A 110 2.05 0.08 -14.06
C TYR A 110 1.72 1.17 -15.10
N ASP A 111 1.79 0.85 -16.39
CA ASP A 111 1.37 1.78 -17.45
C ASP A 111 -0.15 2.03 -17.40
N HIS A 112 -0.94 1.01 -17.09
CA HIS A 112 -2.38 1.18 -16.81
C HIS A 112 -2.65 2.09 -15.61
N LEU A 113 -1.85 2.01 -14.53
CA LEU A 113 -1.97 2.94 -13.40
C LEU A 113 -1.72 4.39 -13.80
N LYS A 114 -0.74 4.64 -14.67
CA LYS A 114 -0.45 5.99 -15.20
C LYS A 114 -1.59 6.51 -16.07
N LEU A 115 -2.17 5.66 -16.92
CA LEU A 115 -3.36 6.02 -17.69
C LEU A 115 -4.54 6.35 -16.78
N MET A 116 -4.80 5.50 -15.78
CA MET A 116 -5.87 5.70 -14.82
C MET A 116 -5.67 7.01 -14.03
N SER A 117 -4.45 7.33 -13.61
CA SER A 117 -4.17 8.56 -12.84
C SER A 117 -4.45 9.83 -13.64
N ARG A 118 -4.17 9.81 -14.95
CA ARG A 118 -4.55 10.90 -15.86
C ARG A 118 -6.05 10.93 -16.09
N PHE A 119 -6.67 9.77 -16.31
CA PHE A 119 -8.10 9.66 -16.54
C PHE A 119 -8.94 10.17 -15.36
N VAL A 120 -8.59 9.82 -14.11
CA VAL A 120 -9.33 10.34 -12.94
C VAL A 120 -9.24 11.86 -12.84
N ARG A 121 -8.16 12.48 -13.32
CA ARG A 121 -8.05 13.94 -13.39
C ARG A 121 -8.98 14.54 -14.44
N LEU A 122 -9.14 13.88 -15.58
CA LEU A 122 -10.14 14.27 -16.58
C LEU A 122 -11.58 14.11 -16.07
N ALA A 123 -11.80 13.16 -15.15
CA ALA A 123 -13.07 12.99 -14.45
C ALA A 123 -13.27 13.99 -13.29
N GLY A 124 -12.37 14.97 -13.14
CA GLY A 124 -12.50 16.05 -12.15
C GLY A 124 -11.99 15.71 -10.74
N PHE A 125 -11.13 14.69 -10.58
CA PHE A 125 -10.38 14.43 -9.34
C PHE A 125 -8.98 15.06 -9.40
N GLU A 126 -8.30 15.22 -8.26
CA GLU A 126 -6.94 15.78 -8.24
C GLU A 126 -5.87 14.75 -8.65
N GLY A 127 -6.15 13.46 -8.50
CA GLY A 127 -5.22 12.39 -8.81
C GLY A 127 -5.64 11.07 -8.19
N MET A 128 -4.73 10.10 -8.22
CA MET A 128 -4.87 8.77 -7.66
C MET A 128 -3.72 8.50 -6.70
N LEU A 129 -4.05 8.06 -5.49
CA LEU A 129 -3.09 7.62 -4.48
C LEU A 129 -3.21 6.12 -4.31
N ILE A 130 -2.10 5.40 -4.41
CA ILE A 130 -2.02 3.95 -4.23
C ILE A 130 -1.25 3.66 -2.96
N CYS A 131 -1.91 2.99 -2.02
CA CYS A 131 -1.29 2.51 -0.80
C CYS A 131 -0.97 1.02 -0.96
N LEU A 132 0.31 0.68 -0.89
CA LEU A 132 0.79 -0.70 -0.85
C LEU A 132 1.31 -0.96 0.56
N ASP A 133 0.60 -1.81 1.30
CA ASP A 133 1.04 -2.25 2.62
C ASP A 133 1.67 -3.64 2.55
N GLU A 134 2.38 -4.04 3.60
CA GLU A 134 2.99 -5.37 3.74
C GLU A 134 3.96 -5.74 2.61
N LEU A 135 4.75 -4.78 2.12
CA LEU A 135 5.74 -5.04 1.08
C LEU A 135 6.84 -6.02 1.50
N VAL A 136 6.94 -6.34 2.79
CA VAL A 136 7.75 -7.44 3.31
C VAL A 136 7.40 -8.79 2.68
N ASN A 137 6.19 -8.95 2.14
CA ASN A 137 5.84 -10.14 1.38
C ASN A 137 6.71 -10.31 0.12
N LEU A 138 7.18 -9.22 -0.49
CA LEU A 138 8.14 -9.26 -1.61
C LEU A 138 9.52 -9.75 -1.14
N TYR A 139 9.95 -9.31 0.05
CA TYR A 139 11.19 -9.77 0.67
C TYR A 139 11.20 -11.30 0.87
N LYS A 140 10.06 -11.84 1.30
CA LYS A 140 9.88 -13.26 1.61
C LYS A 140 9.87 -14.17 0.39
N LEU A 141 9.68 -13.64 -0.83
CA LEU A 141 9.72 -14.43 -2.05
C LEU A 141 11.04 -15.20 -2.17
N SER A 142 10.97 -16.53 -2.14
CA SER A 142 12.13 -17.41 -2.29
C SER A 142 12.71 -17.33 -3.72
N ASN A 143 11.84 -17.16 -4.72
CA ASN A 143 12.25 -17.03 -6.11
C ASN A 143 12.92 -15.67 -6.36
N VAL A 144 14.22 -15.71 -6.64
CA VAL A 144 15.07 -14.53 -6.89
C VAL A 144 14.63 -13.75 -8.12
N GLN A 145 14.27 -14.42 -9.22
CA GLN A 145 13.82 -13.76 -10.44
C GLN A 145 12.52 -12.98 -10.21
N ALA A 146 11.55 -13.61 -9.53
CA ALA A 146 10.29 -12.94 -9.20
C ALA A 146 10.53 -11.72 -8.29
N ARG A 147 11.39 -11.86 -7.27
CA ARG A 147 11.73 -10.75 -6.36
C ARG A 147 12.41 -9.59 -7.11
N ASN A 148 13.40 -9.89 -7.95
CA ASN A 148 14.10 -8.88 -8.75
C ASN A 148 13.17 -8.15 -9.71
N SER A 149 12.26 -8.88 -10.38
CA SER A 149 11.27 -8.27 -11.27
C SER A 149 10.34 -7.29 -10.54
N ASN A 150 9.92 -7.63 -9.31
CA ASN A 150 9.14 -6.71 -8.47
C ASN A 150 9.96 -5.47 -8.06
N TYR A 151 11.24 -5.65 -7.73
CA TYR A 151 12.13 -4.53 -7.37
C TYR A 151 12.39 -3.60 -8.56
N GLU A 152 12.47 -4.14 -9.78
CA GLU A 152 12.53 -3.34 -11.01
C GLU A 152 11.25 -2.51 -11.21
N GLN A 153 10.07 -3.05 -10.89
CA GLN A 153 8.83 -2.27 -10.93
C GLN A 153 8.82 -1.15 -9.89
N ILE A 154 9.28 -1.41 -8.66
CA ILE A 154 9.42 -0.37 -7.62
C ILE A 154 10.39 0.71 -8.09
N LEU A 155 11.52 0.33 -8.68
CA LEU A 155 12.50 1.26 -9.23
C LEU A 155 11.89 2.12 -10.35
N ARG A 156 11.10 1.52 -11.23
CA ARG A 156 10.38 2.21 -12.31
C ARG A 156 9.39 3.25 -11.74
N ILE A 157 8.63 2.87 -10.70
CA ILE A 157 7.71 3.78 -9.99
C ILE A 157 8.48 4.97 -9.39
N LEU A 158 9.58 4.68 -8.69
CA LEU A 158 10.39 5.71 -8.04
C LEU A 158 11.00 6.68 -9.06
N ASN A 159 11.50 6.16 -10.18
CA ASN A 159 12.06 6.98 -11.26
C ASN A 159 11.03 7.91 -11.88
N ASP A 160 9.88 7.37 -12.29
CA ASP A 160 8.82 8.17 -12.91
C ASP A 160 8.28 9.24 -11.94
N SER A 161 8.28 8.95 -10.63
CA SER A 161 7.90 9.90 -9.59
C SER A 161 8.92 11.03 -9.43
N LEU A 162 10.22 10.69 -9.35
CA LEU A 162 11.30 11.68 -9.21
C LEU A 162 11.50 12.53 -10.47
N GLN A 163 11.26 11.96 -11.64
CA GLN A 163 11.34 12.67 -12.94
C GLN A 163 10.08 13.49 -13.25
N GLY A 164 9.00 13.35 -12.46
CA GLY A 164 7.76 14.09 -12.66
C GLY A 164 6.90 13.58 -13.84
N THR A 165 7.17 12.39 -14.36
CA THR A 165 6.41 11.81 -15.49
C THR A 165 5.10 11.14 -15.01
N ALA A 166 5.03 10.70 -13.75
CA ALA A 166 3.85 10.11 -13.12
C ALA A 166 2.80 11.14 -12.62
N VAL A 167 2.48 12.17 -13.40
CA VAL A 167 1.54 13.25 -12.98
C VAL A 167 0.19 12.73 -12.46
N GLY A 168 -0.22 13.21 -11.30
CA GLY A 168 -1.49 12.81 -10.69
C GLY A 168 -1.50 11.40 -10.11
N LEU A 169 -0.35 10.71 -10.06
CA LEU A 169 -0.20 9.40 -9.42
C LEU A 169 0.73 9.55 -8.21
N GLY A 170 0.28 9.07 -7.05
CA GLY A 170 1.09 8.98 -5.84
C GLY A 170 1.12 7.54 -5.32
N PHE A 171 2.24 7.16 -4.70
CA PHE A 171 2.39 5.89 -4.01
C PHE A 171 2.77 6.09 -2.55
N ILE A 172 2.16 5.32 -1.67
CA ILE A 172 2.60 5.11 -0.28
C ILE A 172 2.93 3.64 -0.14
N MET A 173 4.15 3.34 0.28
CA MET A 173 4.70 1.99 0.34
C MET A 173 5.10 1.69 1.79
N GLY A 174 4.35 0.81 2.45
CA GLY A 174 4.61 0.32 3.79
C GLY A 174 5.51 -0.91 3.77
N GLY A 175 6.59 -0.89 4.54
CA GLY A 175 7.55 -1.98 4.60
C GLY A 175 8.40 -1.95 5.86
N THR A 176 9.13 -3.03 6.10
CA THR A 176 9.97 -3.17 7.30
C THR A 176 11.35 -2.56 7.09
N PRO A 177 12.07 -2.24 8.20
CA PRO A 177 13.47 -1.87 8.11
C PRO A 177 14.31 -2.90 7.35
N ASP A 178 14.08 -4.20 7.56
CA ASP A 178 14.81 -5.28 6.87
C ASP A 178 14.47 -5.35 5.39
N PHE A 179 13.20 -5.19 5.02
CA PHE A 179 12.80 -5.09 3.62
C PHE A 179 13.53 -3.96 2.90
N LEU A 180 13.76 -2.83 3.58
CA LEU A 180 14.50 -1.71 3.01
C LEU A 180 16.02 -1.99 2.98
N MET A 181 16.61 -2.28 4.15
CA MET A 181 18.05 -2.17 4.39
C MET A 181 18.86 -3.43 4.09
N ASP A 182 18.24 -4.62 4.04
CA ASP A 182 18.97 -5.87 3.81
C ASP A 182 19.66 -5.84 2.44
N THR A 183 21.00 -5.93 2.45
CA THR A 183 21.84 -5.83 1.25
C THR A 183 21.90 -7.11 0.42
N ARG A 184 21.30 -8.21 0.89
CA ARG A 184 21.22 -9.48 0.16
C ARG A 184 19.84 -9.71 -0.43
N ARG A 185 18.79 -9.36 0.32
CA ARG A 185 17.40 -9.68 -0.06
C ARG A 185 16.46 -8.48 -0.09
N GLY A 186 16.76 -7.42 0.66
CA GLY A 186 15.95 -6.20 0.71
C GLY A 186 16.14 -5.32 -0.52
N LEU A 187 15.51 -4.15 -0.53
CA LEU A 187 15.64 -3.18 -1.63
C LEU A 187 17.08 -2.71 -1.82
N TYR A 188 17.87 -2.68 -0.74
CA TYR A 188 19.30 -2.33 -0.79
C TYR A 188 20.17 -3.40 -1.47
N SER A 189 19.64 -4.59 -1.74
CA SER A 189 20.33 -5.57 -2.60
C SER A 189 20.42 -5.13 -4.06
N TYR A 190 19.62 -4.12 -4.45
CA TYR A 190 19.64 -3.54 -5.78
C TYR A 190 20.30 -2.14 -5.72
N PRO A 191 21.53 -1.96 -6.23
CA PRO A 191 22.30 -0.72 -6.05
C PRO A 191 21.57 0.55 -6.52
N ALA A 192 20.75 0.43 -7.57
CA ALA A 192 19.98 1.55 -8.11
C ALA A 192 18.80 1.97 -7.21
N LEU A 193 18.26 1.05 -6.40
CA LEU A 193 17.28 1.38 -5.36
C LEU A 193 17.98 1.92 -4.12
N GLN A 194 19.07 1.27 -3.69
CA GLN A 194 19.87 1.71 -2.55
C GLN A 194 20.27 3.18 -2.67
N SER A 195 20.80 3.60 -3.81
CA SER A 195 21.24 4.99 -4.00
C SER A 195 20.12 6.02 -3.93
N ARG A 196 18.90 5.66 -4.35
CA ARG A 196 17.74 6.57 -4.35
C ARG A 196 16.98 6.58 -3.03
N LEU A 197 17.03 5.47 -2.29
CA LEU A 197 16.33 5.30 -1.01
C LEU A 197 17.25 5.55 0.19
N ALA A 198 18.55 5.75 -0.05
CA ALA A 198 19.52 6.08 0.98
C ALA A 198 19.08 7.33 1.74
N GLU A 199 19.25 7.27 3.06
CA GLU A 199 18.92 8.37 3.94
C GLU A 199 19.93 9.50 3.80
N ASN A 200 19.46 10.69 4.17
CA ASN A 200 20.32 11.86 4.24
C ASN A 200 21.41 11.64 5.30
N THR A 201 22.67 11.68 4.88
CA THR A 201 23.84 11.48 5.76
C THR A 201 23.96 12.54 6.85
N PHE A 202 23.30 13.69 6.69
CA PHE A 202 23.26 14.78 7.68
C PHE A 202 22.08 14.67 8.67
N ALA A 203 21.13 13.76 8.47
CA ALA A 203 20.02 13.50 9.39
C ALA A 203 20.50 12.69 10.62
N VAL A 204 21.38 13.29 11.42
CA VAL A 204 21.99 12.69 12.61
C VAL A 204 21.46 13.33 13.90
N LYS A 205 21.62 12.63 15.03
CA LYS A 205 21.35 13.17 16.40
C LYS A 205 19.92 13.71 16.59
N GLY A 206 18.92 13.01 16.08
CA GLY A 206 17.51 13.38 16.23
C GLY A 206 17.01 14.41 15.21
N LEU A 207 17.85 14.81 14.24
CA LEU A 207 17.40 15.52 13.06
C LEU A 207 16.67 14.55 12.13
N VAL A 208 15.47 14.94 11.67
CA VAL A 208 14.65 14.13 10.76
C VAL A 208 14.47 14.88 9.45
N ASP A 209 14.78 14.20 8.35
CA ASP A 209 14.56 14.68 6.99
C ASP A 209 13.28 14.05 6.42
N TYR A 210 12.21 14.85 6.35
CA TYR A 210 10.92 14.44 5.78
C TYR A 210 10.82 14.71 4.27
N SER A 211 11.87 15.23 3.64
CA SER A 211 11.86 15.55 2.20
C SER A 211 12.29 14.37 1.32
N GLY A 212 12.89 13.34 1.92
CA GLY A 212 13.32 12.12 1.22
C GLY A 212 12.15 11.18 0.87
N PRO A 213 12.41 10.21 -0.03
CA PRO A 213 11.40 9.22 -0.43
C PRO A 213 11.13 8.16 0.64
N VAL A 214 11.95 8.09 1.69
CA VAL A 214 11.83 7.15 2.81
C VAL A 214 11.47 7.93 4.07
N LEU A 215 10.37 7.54 4.71
CA LEU A 215 9.93 8.07 6.00
C LEU A 215 10.05 6.97 7.05
N ARG A 216 11.00 7.11 7.97
CA ARG A 216 11.11 6.20 9.12
C ARG A 216 10.12 6.58 10.20
N LEU A 217 9.28 5.63 10.57
CA LEU A 217 8.40 5.77 11.73
C LEU A 217 9.16 5.30 12.97
N SER A 218 9.27 6.17 13.96
CA SER A 218 9.82 5.81 15.27
C SER A 218 8.84 4.94 16.04
N ASN A 219 9.38 4.07 16.91
CA ASN A 219 8.56 3.34 17.88
C ASN A 219 7.87 4.32 18.83
N LEU A 220 6.75 3.88 19.42
CA LEU A 220 6.03 4.69 20.41
C LEU A 220 6.88 4.87 21.66
N SER A 221 7.02 6.10 22.15
CA SER A 221 7.60 6.37 23.46
C SER A 221 6.63 5.93 24.58
N PRO A 222 7.10 5.78 25.84
CA PRO A 222 6.20 5.60 26.98
C PRO A 222 5.11 6.68 27.07
N GLU A 223 5.46 7.92 26.75
CA GLU A 223 4.55 9.05 26.76
C GLU A 223 3.49 8.92 25.65
N ASP A 224 3.89 8.57 24.42
CA ASP A 224 2.96 8.31 23.32
C ASP A 224 2.01 7.16 23.66
N PHE A 225 2.55 6.11 24.29
CA PHE A 225 1.79 4.95 24.67
C PHE A 225 0.75 5.26 25.76
N TYR A 226 1.11 6.09 26.74
CA TYR A 226 0.17 6.58 27.75
C TYR A 226 -1.00 7.34 27.12
N ILE A 227 -0.71 8.24 26.17
CA ILE A 227 -1.71 9.00 25.43
C ILE A 227 -2.59 8.05 24.61
N LEU A 228 -2.00 7.06 23.94
CA LEU A 228 -2.70 6.04 23.17
C LEU A 228 -3.71 5.26 24.03
N LEU A 229 -3.31 4.79 25.21
CA LEU A 229 -4.23 4.11 26.14
C LEU A 229 -5.37 5.03 26.59
N GLY A 230 -5.07 6.29 26.87
CA GLY A 230 -6.07 7.30 27.20
C GLY A 230 -7.11 7.47 26.08
N ASN A 231 -6.65 7.56 24.83
CA ASN A 231 -7.50 7.66 23.65
C ASN A 231 -8.32 6.39 23.42
N ILE A 232 -7.73 5.19 23.59
CA ILE A 232 -8.45 3.92 23.48
C ILE A 232 -9.56 3.84 24.53
N ARG A 233 -9.28 4.20 25.79
CA ARG A 233 -10.29 4.26 26.85
C ARG A 233 -11.41 5.24 26.48
N HIS A 234 -11.07 6.39 25.92
CA HIS A 234 -12.06 7.39 25.50
C HIS A 234 -12.98 6.87 24.38
N VAL A 235 -12.40 6.21 23.37
CA VAL A 235 -13.15 5.58 22.28
C VAL A 235 -14.03 4.45 22.82
N PHE A 236 -13.51 3.61 23.71
CA PHE A 236 -14.26 2.54 24.36
C PHE A 236 -15.49 3.08 25.10
N ALA A 237 -15.36 4.25 25.73
CA ALA A 237 -16.45 4.95 26.40
C ALA A 237 -17.33 5.81 25.45
N TYR A 238 -17.29 5.56 24.13
CA TYR A 238 -18.05 6.32 23.12
C TYR A 238 -17.86 7.84 23.20
N GLY A 239 -16.68 8.29 23.62
CA GLY A 239 -16.35 9.70 23.78
C GLY A 239 -16.88 10.36 25.07
N LYS A 240 -17.44 9.59 26.02
CA LYS A 240 -18.01 10.12 27.26
C LYS A 240 -17.10 9.85 28.45
N ALA A 241 -16.52 10.91 29.02
CA ALA A 241 -15.63 10.80 30.18
C ALA A 241 -16.31 10.21 31.43
N ALA A 242 -17.63 10.39 31.58
CA ALA A 242 -18.41 9.83 32.68
C ALA A 242 -18.50 8.29 32.65
N ASP A 243 -18.32 7.69 31.47
CA ASP A 243 -18.45 6.24 31.25
C ASP A 243 -17.10 5.52 31.33
N TYR A 244 -16.04 6.20 31.80
CA TYR A 244 -14.72 5.58 31.96
C TYR A 244 -14.74 4.50 33.04
N LEU A 245 -14.45 3.26 32.63
CA LEU A 245 -14.35 2.11 33.53
C LEU A 245 -13.12 2.18 34.45
N ILE A 246 -12.07 2.89 34.04
CA ILE A 246 -10.83 3.03 34.79
C ILE A 246 -10.33 4.49 34.80
N PRO A 247 -9.85 5.01 35.95
CA PRO A 247 -9.18 6.31 36.01
C PRO A 247 -7.76 6.26 35.40
N ASP A 248 -7.06 7.39 35.41
CA ASP A 248 -5.73 7.53 34.77
C ASP A 248 -4.62 6.72 35.45
N LYS A 249 -4.68 6.59 36.78
CA LYS A 249 -3.70 5.83 37.57
C LYS A 249 -3.53 4.37 37.08
N PRO A 250 -4.60 3.61 36.80
CA PRO A 250 -4.55 2.29 36.17
C PRO A 250 -3.77 2.22 34.85
N LEU A 251 -3.74 3.29 34.05
CA LEU A 251 -3.00 3.28 32.77
C LEU A 251 -1.50 3.11 33.02
N LYS A 252 -0.96 3.83 34.01
CA LYS A 252 0.45 3.70 34.42
C LYS A 252 0.74 2.31 34.98
N ALA A 253 -0.15 1.79 35.82
CA ALA A 253 0.00 0.45 36.39
C ALA A 253 -0.03 -0.64 35.30
N PHE A 254 -0.88 -0.49 34.30
CA PHE A 254 -0.93 -1.37 33.14
C PHE A 254 0.37 -1.31 32.32
N MET A 255 0.89 -0.11 32.07
CA MET A 255 2.17 0.06 31.37
C MET A 255 3.35 -0.53 32.16
N GLU A 256 3.40 -0.35 33.48
CA GLU A 256 4.42 -0.97 34.34
C GLU A 256 4.34 -2.50 34.31
N HIS A 257 3.13 -3.06 34.31
CA HIS A 257 2.91 -4.50 34.18
C HIS A 257 3.42 -5.03 32.84
N CYS A 258 3.10 -4.34 31.74
CA CYS A 258 3.57 -4.70 30.39
C CYS A 258 5.10 -4.60 30.28
N SER A 259 5.68 -3.51 30.78
CA SER A 259 7.14 -3.30 30.80
C SER A 259 7.88 -4.39 31.57
N LYS A 260 7.36 -4.81 32.74
CA LYS A 260 7.99 -5.88 33.55
C LYS A 260 7.94 -7.26 32.90
N ARG A 261 6.90 -7.58 32.12
CA ARG A 261 6.74 -8.90 31.49
C ARG A 261 7.37 -9.00 30.10
N ILE A 262 7.30 -7.95 29.30
CA ILE A 262 7.63 -7.97 27.86
C ILE A 262 8.88 -7.11 27.56
N GLY A 263 9.32 -6.27 28.50
CA GLY A 263 10.42 -5.34 28.29
C GLY A 263 10.13 -4.31 27.21
N ASP A 264 11.18 -3.87 26.51
CA ASP A 264 11.08 -2.86 25.44
C ASP A 264 10.31 -3.34 24.19
N ALA A 265 10.06 -4.65 24.05
CA ALA A 265 9.36 -5.22 22.90
C ALA A 265 7.91 -4.74 22.79
N TYR A 266 7.30 -4.35 23.92
CA TYR A 266 5.97 -3.75 23.95
C TYR A 266 5.86 -2.44 23.15
N PHE A 267 6.90 -1.59 23.15
CA PHE A 267 6.90 -0.32 22.42
C PHE A 267 7.12 -0.50 20.91
N ARG A 268 7.62 -1.66 20.49
CA ARG A 268 7.92 -1.97 19.07
C ARG A 268 6.69 -2.46 18.32
N THR A 269 5.85 -3.25 18.98
CA THR A 269 4.71 -3.93 18.36
C THR A 269 3.49 -3.83 19.28
N PRO A 270 2.76 -2.69 19.22
CA PRO A 270 1.76 -2.37 20.22
C PRO A 270 0.46 -3.16 20.07
N ARG A 271 0.26 -3.91 18.98
CA ARG A 271 -1.02 -4.57 18.64
C ARG A 271 -1.48 -5.53 19.74
N ASN A 272 -0.63 -6.44 20.21
CA ASN A 272 -1.01 -7.38 21.26
C ASN A 272 -1.37 -6.70 22.57
N THR A 273 -0.69 -5.61 22.89
CA THR A 273 -0.94 -4.93 24.16
C THR A 273 -2.14 -3.99 24.10
N ILE A 274 -2.38 -3.33 22.96
CA ILE A 274 -3.64 -2.63 22.69
C ILE A 274 -4.81 -3.61 22.82
N THR A 275 -4.70 -4.78 22.18
CA THR A 275 -5.71 -5.84 22.27
C THR A 275 -5.93 -6.29 23.72
N SER A 276 -4.86 -6.52 24.47
CA SER A 276 -4.93 -6.91 25.88
C SER A 276 -5.59 -5.84 26.74
N PHE A 277 -5.33 -4.56 26.47
CA PHE A 277 -5.98 -3.45 27.17
C PHE A 277 -7.47 -3.35 26.85
N VAL A 278 -7.87 -3.50 25.59
CA VAL A 278 -9.29 -3.55 25.19
C VAL A 278 -10.00 -4.75 25.83
N ASN A 279 -9.35 -5.90 25.90
CA ASN A 279 -9.87 -7.07 26.60
C ASN A 279 -10.07 -6.80 28.10
N LEU A 280 -9.11 -6.13 28.75
CA LEU A 280 -9.24 -5.69 30.14
C LEU A 280 -10.49 -4.79 30.33
N LEU A 281 -10.67 -3.78 29.47
CA LEU A 281 -11.85 -2.91 29.51
C LEU A 281 -13.15 -3.68 29.32
N SER A 282 -13.17 -4.62 28.37
CA SER A 282 -14.34 -5.46 28.08
C SER A 282 -14.73 -6.34 29.28
N VAL A 283 -13.74 -6.91 29.98
CA VAL A 283 -13.99 -7.70 31.20
C VAL A 283 -14.54 -6.82 32.32
N LEU A 284 -13.97 -5.62 32.52
CA LEU A 284 -14.44 -4.66 33.53
C LEU A 284 -15.86 -4.16 33.26
N GLU A 285 -16.22 -3.96 31.99
CA GLU A 285 -17.56 -3.54 31.59
C GLU A 285 -18.63 -4.56 32.03
N GLN A 286 -18.34 -5.85 31.81
CA GLN A 286 -19.23 -6.96 32.15
C GLN A 286 -19.23 -7.29 33.64
N ASN A 287 -18.16 -6.95 34.37
CA ASN A 287 -17.96 -7.30 35.78
C ASN A 287 -17.71 -6.06 36.64
N ARG A 288 -18.71 -5.18 36.75
CA ARG A 288 -18.58 -3.88 37.44
C ARG A 288 -18.21 -3.94 38.93
N GLN A 289 -18.31 -5.10 39.57
CA GLN A 289 -17.92 -5.29 40.97
C GLN A 289 -16.43 -5.64 41.14
N THR A 290 -15.76 -6.02 40.05
CA THR A 290 -14.35 -6.40 40.05
C THR A 290 -13.47 -5.16 39.91
N THR A 291 -12.37 -5.11 40.65
CA THR A 291 -11.42 -4.01 40.52
C THR A 291 -10.34 -4.34 39.49
N TRP A 292 -9.81 -3.32 38.82
CA TRP A 292 -8.75 -3.51 37.82
C TRP A 292 -7.49 -4.15 38.41
N GLN A 293 -7.23 -3.95 39.72
CA GLN A 293 -6.10 -4.53 40.44
C GLN A 293 -6.18 -6.06 40.50
N ASP A 294 -7.39 -6.62 40.67
CA ASP A 294 -7.61 -8.07 40.79
C ASP A 294 -7.32 -8.78 39.45
N ILE A 295 -7.58 -8.09 38.34
CA ILE A 295 -7.43 -8.65 36.98
C ILE A 295 -5.98 -8.53 36.51
N LEU A 296 -5.35 -7.37 36.72
CA LEU A 296 -4.01 -7.08 36.19
C LEU A 296 -2.93 -8.08 36.64
N GLY A 297 -3.05 -8.65 37.85
CA GLY A 297 -2.13 -9.68 38.34
C GLY A 297 -2.23 -11.04 37.64
N THR A 298 -3.35 -11.33 36.97
CA THR A 298 -3.68 -12.66 36.42
C THR A 298 -3.47 -12.79 34.91
N VAL A 299 -3.37 -11.67 34.19
CA VAL A 299 -3.27 -11.67 32.72
C VAL A 299 -1.83 -11.87 32.28
N ASP A 300 -1.59 -12.94 31.52
CA ASP A 300 -0.34 -13.17 30.81
C ASP A 300 -0.37 -12.52 29.44
N ILE A 301 0.46 -11.49 29.26
CA ILE A 301 0.58 -10.77 28.00
C ILE A 301 1.82 -11.30 27.29
N LYS A 302 1.60 -11.98 26.17
CA LYS A 302 2.68 -12.52 25.35
C LYS A 302 3.32 -11.41 24.51
N PRO A 303 4.64 -11.46 24.26
CA PRO A 303 5.28 -10.60 23.27
C PRO A 303 4.56 -10.70 21.92
N ASP A 304 4.46 -9.60 21.21
CA ASP A 304 4.00 -9.63 19.82
C ASP A 304 5.12 -10.18 18.96
N ILE A 305 4.92 -11.38 18.43
CA ILE A 305 5.74 -11.98 17.40
C ILE A 305 4.94 -11.77 16.13
N ASN A 306 5.35 -10.81 15.31
CA ASN A 306 4.78 -10.70 13.98
C ASN A 306 5.66 -11.56 13.05
N PRO A 307 5.23 -12.76 12.61
CA PRO A 307 6.03 -13.60 11.73
C PRO A 307 6.35 -12.92 10.39
N ASP A 308 5.69 -11.81 10.06
CA ASP A 308 6.00 -11.00 8.89
C ASP A 308 7.10 -9.96 9.12
N LEU A 309 7.37 -9.58 10.37
CA LEU A 309 8.40 -8.60 10.75
C LEU A 309 9.62 -9.27 11.41
N ASP A 310 9.39 -10.35 12.16
CA ASP A 310 10.39 -11.11 12.91
C ASP A 310 10.79 -12.37 12.13
N LEU A 311 11.64 -12.19 11.12
CA LEU A 311 12.28 -13.30 10.43
C LEU A 311 13.24 -13.98 11.42
N GLY A 312 12.82 -15.13 11.96
CA GLY A 312 13.66 -15.90 12.87
C GLY A 312 14.97 -16.35 12.19
N PRO A 313 16.05 -16.58 12.96
CA PRO A 313 17.31 -17.08 12.41
C PRO A 313 17.14 -18.41 11.66
N GLU A 314 16.18 -19.25 12.04
CA GLU A 314 15.86 -20.51 11.34
C GLU A 314 15.21 -20.29 9.96
N GLU A 315 14.36 -19.28 9.79
CA GLU A 315 13.80 -18.91 8.48
C GLU A 315 14.87 -18.23 7.60
N MET A 316 15.78 -17.48 8.19
CA MET A 316 16.96 -16.96 7.48
C MET A 316 17.89 -18.08 7.00
N VAL A 317 18.07 -19.15 7.78
CA VAL A 317 18.90 -20.31 7.42
C VAL A 317 18.20 -21.20 6.38
N ALA A 318 16.91 -21.52 6.57
CA ALA A 318 16.13 -22.34 5.64
C ALA A 318 16.04 -21.72 4.24
N VAL A 319 15.92 -20.39 4.16
CA VAL A 319 15.92 -19.68 2.88
C VAL A 319 17.32 -19.63 2.26
N ASN A 320 18.39 -19.50 3.05
CA ASN A 320 19.76 -19.56 2.54
C ASN A 320 20.16 -20.95 2.03
N THR A 321 19.66 -22.03 2.63
CA THR A 321 19.97 -23.41 2.21
C THR A 321 19.32 -23.81 0.88
N LEU A 322 18.23 -23.16 0.46
CA LEU A 322 17.59 -23.42 -0.83
C LEU A 322 18.24 -22.70 -2.02
N THR A 323 19.21 -21.81 -1.77
CA THR A 323 19.83 -20.94 -2.79
C THR A 323 21.33 -21.18 -3.05
N SER A 324 21.90 -22.28 -2.57
CA SER A 324 23.29 -22.64 -2.89
C SER A 324 23.33 -23.61 -4.08
N PRO A 325 23.74 -23.19 -5.30
CA PRO A 325 24.38 -24.14 -6.18
C PRO A 325 25.71 -24.54 -5.55
N ALA A 326 25.96 -25.84 -5.46
CA ALA A 326 27.28 -26.35 -5.07
C ALA A 326 28.33 -25.76 -6.04
N LEU A 327 29.12 -24.81 -5.55
CA LEU A 327 30.32 -24.35 -6.25
C LEU A 327 31.34 -25.49 -6.18
N SER A 328 31.64 -26.07 -7.32
CA SER A 328 32.77 -26.95 -7.53
C SER A 328 34.04 -26.23 -7.12
N ALA A 329 34.83 -26.85 -6.25
CA ALA A 329 36.18 -26.45 -5.91
C ALA A 329 37.07 -26.62 -7.14
N ASP A 330 37.19 -25.57 -7.95
CA ASP A 330 38.23 -25.39 -8.98
C ASP A 330 38.17 -23.95 -9.52
N ALA A 331 38.54 -22.98 -8.67
CA ALA A 331 38.89 -21.61 -9.10
C ALA A 331 39.62 -20.85 -7.97
N GLU A 332 40.57 -21.51 -7.28
CA GLU A 332 41.60 -20.81 -6.51
C GLU A 332 42.86 -20.73 -7.39
N ASP A 333 42.87 -19.82 -8.34
CA ASP A 333 44.14 -19.19 -8.74
C ASP A 333 43.90 -17.93 -9.60
N ASN A 334 44.73 -16.92 -9.36
CA ASN A 334 44.74 -15.59 -9.98
C ASN A 334 43.71 -14.57 -9.46
N LEU A 335 44.14 -13.76 -8.49
CA LEU A 335 44.50 -12.37 -8.80
C LEU A 335 45.26 -11.74 -7.63
N ALA A 336 46.54 -11.53 -7.90
CA ALA A 336 47.50 -10.90 -7.02
C ALA A 336 47.21 -9.40 -6.83
N SER A 337 47.42 -8.96 -5.58
CA SER A 337 47.94 -7.65 -5.15
C SER A 337 47.80 -6.46 -6.10
N PHE A 338 47.09 -5.42 -5.66
CA PHE A 338 47.58 -4.05 -5.83
C PHE A 338 47.23 -3.20 -4.61
N LYS A 339 48.29 -2.69 -3.97
CA LYS A 339 48.24 -1.53 -3.07
C LYS A 339 48.38 -0.27 -3.92
N LEU A 340 47.56 0.73 -3.62
CA LEU A 340 47.98 2.12 -3.43
C LEU A 340 47.03 2.78 -2.44
#